data_AF-A0A318BBR3-F1
#
_entry.id   AF-A0A318BBR3-F1
#
_cell.length_a   1.000
_cell.length_b   1.000
_cell.length_c   1.000
_cell.angle_alpha   90.00
_cell.angle_beta   90.00
_cell.angle_gamma   90.00
#
_symmetry.space_group_name_H-M   'P 1'
#
loop_
_entity.id
_entity.type
_entity.pdbx_description
1 polymer ?
#
loop_
_entity_poly.entity_id
_entity_poly.type
_entity_poly.pdbx_seq_one_letter_code
_entity_poly.pdbx_strand_id
1 'polypeptide(L)'
;RAEGVGAVRMSPAQAELLAEAHAVLSRRLSPPVLAERIAAWNRAANARALFALVADDFRLEMPKPPHPGTERLKPLATVAAIREAARRYRNCLAGYVDDALDERSAIYEWLPAPGAVIELTPDAFFGWRLDQARLQNNKAVDEATRDAVVAELRGIGVHVGRSAWQIRRALNRASTPGFRMETLEAAVADYFTDD
;
A
#
# COMPACT_ATOMS: atom_id res chain seq x y z
N ARG A 1 -39.70 8.41 24.84
CA ARG A 1 -39.40 9.21 23.61
C ARG A 1 -37.91 9.09 23.39
N ALA A 2 -37.47 8.34 22.39
CA ALA A 2 -36.06 8.32 21.98
C ALA A 2 -35.81 9.58 21.15
N GLU A 3 -34.85 10.40 21.58
CA GLU A 3 -34.40 11.57 20.84
C GLU A 3 -33.74 11.11 19.54
N GLY A 4 -34.29 11.56 18.40
CA GLY A 4 -33.73 11.27 17.09
C GLY A 4 -32.36 11.91 16.97
N VAL A 5 -31.37 11.10 16.59
CA VAL A 5 -30.07 11.57 16.11
C VAL A 5 -30.34 12.62 15.03
N GLY A 6 -30.02 13.88 15.30
CA GLY A 6 -30.33 14.99 14.40
C GLY A 6 -29.71 14.73 13.03
N ALA A 7 -30.52 14.84 11.97
CA ALA A 7 -30.04 14.67 10.60
C ALA A 7 -28.83 15.58 10.36
N VAL A 8 -27.74 14.98 9.89
CA VAL A 8 -26.50 15.71 9.56
C VAL A 8 -26.84 16.78 8.52
N ARG A 9 -26.66 18.06 8.89
CA ARG A 9 -26.87 19.17 7.95
C ARG A 9 -25.75 19.16 6.90
N MET A 10 -26.14 19.27 5.63
CA MET A 10 -25.23 19.28 4.49
C MET A 10 -25.76 20.21 3.38
N SER A 11 -24.86 20.72 2.54
CA SER A 11 -25.23 21.50 1.36
C SER A 11 -25.75 20.59 0.23
N PRO A 12 -26.41 21.15 -0.80
CA PRO A 12 -26.81 20.38 -1.99
C PRO A 12 -25.63 19.65 -2.66
N ALA A 13 -24.51 20.33 -2.87
CA ALA A 13 -23.30 19.72 -3.46
C ALA A 13 -22.75 18.56 -2.61
N GLN A 14 -22.83 18.68 -1.28
CA GLN A 14 -22.45 17.60 -0.37
C GLN A 14 -23.38 16.38 -0.47
N ALA A 15 -24.69 16.61 -0.64
CA ALA A 15 -25.65 15.54 -0.86
C ALA A 15 -25.46 14.86 -2.22
N GLU A 16 -25.15 15.62 -3.28
CA GLU A 16 -24.82 15.10 -4.61
C GLU A 16 -23.59 14.19 -4.57
N LEU A 17 -22.51 14.60 -3.91
CA LEU A 17 -21.31 13.78 -3.76
C LEU A 17 -21.59 12.47 -3.00
N LEU A 18 -22.41 12.50 -1.94
CA LEU A 18 -22.80 11.28 -1.22
C LEU A 18 -23.68 10.37 -2.09
N ALA A 19 -24.55 10.93 -2.93
CA ALA A 19 -25.36 10.16 -3.87
C ALA A 19 -24.49 9.48 -4.94
N GLU A 20 -23.49 10.18 -5.48
CA GLU A 20 -22.49 9.61 -6.39
C GLU A 20 -21.72 8.47 -5.72
N ALA A 21 -21.23 8.70 -4.49
CA ALA A 21 -20.50 7.71 -3.73
C ALA A 21 -21.32 6.43 -3.49
N HIS A 22 -22.58 6.59 -3.07
CA HIS A 22 -23.52 5.48 -2.91
C HIS A 22 -23.77 4.74 -4.22
N ALA A 23 -23.95 5.46 -5.34
CA ALA A 23 -24.14 4.86 -6.66
C ALA A 23 -22.94 4.00 -7.10
N VAL A 24 -21.71 4.44 -6.81
CA VAL A 24 -20.51 3.62 -7.06
C VAL A 24 -20.47 2.39 -6.16
N LEU A 25 -20.64 2.56 -4.84
CA LEU A 25 -20.55 1.47 -3.88
C LEU A 25 -21.62 0.40 -4.09
N SER A 26 -22.85 0.79 -4.46
CA SER A 26 -23.94 -0.14 -4.78
C SER A 26 -23.70 -1.04 -6.00
N ARG A 27 -22.81 -0.64 -6.92
CA ARG A 27 -22.39 -1.49 -8.04
C ARG A 27 -21.34 -2.52 -7.62
N ARG A 28 -20.58 -2.22 -6.57
CA ARG A 28 -19.45 -3.03 -6.11
C ARG A 28 -19.80 -3.98 -4.98
N LEU A 29 -20.62 -3.51 -4.03
CA LEU A 29 -20.96 -4.24 -2.81
C LEU A 29 -22.27 -4.99 -2.97
N SER A 30 -22.40 -6.12 -2.27
CA SER A 30 -23.69 -6.81 -2.16
C SER A 30 -24.68 -5.96 -1.34
N PRO A 31 -26.00 -6.09 -1.58
CA PRO A 31 -27.00 -5.31 -0.85
C PRO A 31 -26.91 -5.41 0.69
N PRO A 32 -26.64 -6.58 1.31
CA PRO A 32 -26.47 -6.68 2.76
C PRO A 32 -25.27 -5.88 3.28
N VAL A 33 -24.14 -5.92 2.59
CA VAL A 33 -22.92 -5.19 2.98
C VAL A 33 -23.14 -3.68 2.84
N LEU A 34 -23.77 -3.24 1.75
CA LEU A 34 -24.11 -1.84 1.55
C LEU A 34 -25.03 -1.30 2.66
N ALA A 35 -26.04 -2.09 3.05
CA ALA A 35 -26.95 -1.71 4.15
C ALA A 35 -26.21 -1.55 5.49
N GLU A 36 -25.22 -2.40 5.77
CA GLU A 36 -24.37 -2.27 6.96
C GLU A 36 -23.55 -0.98 6.93
N ARG A 37 -22.94 -0.63 5.78
CA ARG A 37 -22.19 0.63 5.62
C ARG A 37 -23.09 1.85 5.82
N ILE A 38 -24.25 1.87 5.19
CA ILE A 38 -25.24 2.96 5.36
C ILE A 38 -25.67 3.08 6.83
N ALA A 39 -25.87 1.96 7.54
CA ALA A 39 -26.20 1.99 8.95
C ALA A 39 -25.06 2.60 9.80
N ALA A 40 -23.80 2.38 9.44
CA ALA A 40 -22.66 3.03 10.07
C ALA A 40 -22.61 4.53 9.77
N TRP A 41 -22.82 4.93 8.51
CA TRP A 41 -22.87 6.33 8.09
C TRP A 41 -23.95 7.12 8.84
N ASN A 42 -25.13 6.53 9.01
CA ASN A 42 -26.24 7.14 9.75
C ASN A 42 -25.95 7.39 11.23
N ARG A 43 -24.92 6.76 11.80
CA ARG A 43 -24.46 6.99 13.18
C ARG A 43 -23.40 8.09 13.28
N ALA A 44 -22.97 8.70 12.17
CA ALA A 44 -21.98 9.76 12.19
C ALA A 44 -22.45 10.98 12.97
N ALA A 45 -21.60 11.49 13.87
CA ALA A 45 -21.94 12.61 14.74
C ALA A 45 -22.07 13.96 14.00
N ASN A 46 -21.45 14.08 12.82
CA ASN A 46 -21.45 15.31 12.00
C ASN A 46 -21.02 14.99 10.56
N ALA A 47 -21.12 16.00 9.67
CA ALA A 47 -20.78 15.86 8.25
C ALA A 47 -19.33 15.40 8.03
N ARG A 48 -18.37 15.94 8.79
CA ARG A 48 -16.96 15.52 8.66
C ARG A 48 -16.79 14.03 8.97
N ALA A 49 -17.40 13.55 10.04
CA ALA A 49 -17.35 12.13 10.41
C ALA A 49 -18.05 11.25 9.36
N LEU A 50 -19.18 11.71 8.81
CA LEU A 50 -19.88 11.02 7.72
C LEU A 50 -19.01 10.88 6.48
N PHE A 51 -18.43 11.98 5.99
CA PHE A 51 -17.55 11.97 4.82
C PHE A 51 -16.31 11.11 5.02
N ALA A 52 -15.75 11.10 6.23
CA ALA A 52 -14.64 10.20 6.56
C ALA A 52 -15.05 8.73 6.45
N LEU A 53 -16.20 8.34 7.03
CA LEU A 53 -16.69 6.95 6.94
C LEU A 53 -16.98 6.53 5.50
N VAL A 54 -17.61 7.41 4.70
CA VAL A 54 -17.91 7.13 3.29
C VAL A 54 -16.63 7.00 2.49
N ALA A 55 -15.66 7.90 2.66
CA ALA A 55 -14.36 7.82 2.00
C ALA A 55 -13.59 6.54 2.39
N ASP A 56 -13.68 6.12 3.66
CA ASP A 56 -13.08 4.88 4.14
C ASP A 56 -13.63 3.64 3.41
N ASP A 57 -14.91 3.63 3.01
CA ASP A 57 -15.53 2.53 2.26
C ASP A 57 -15.07 2.40 0.80
N PHE A 58 -14.39 3.42 0.26
CA PHE A 58 -13.75 3.34 -1.05
C PHE A 58 -12.38 2.67 -0.99
N ARG A 59 -11.79 2.52 0.20
CA ARG A 59 -10.48 1.87 0.33
C ARG A 59 -10.59 0.39 0.00
N LEU A 60 -9.62 -0.11 -0.75
CA LEU A 60 -9.47 -1.54 -0.96
C LEU A 60 -9.10 -2.21 0.37
N GLU A 61 -9.60 -3.42 0.58
CA GLU A 61 -9.06 -4.28 1.62
C GLU A 61 -7.58 -4.51 1.31
N MET A 62 -6.74 -4.37 2.35
CA MET A 62 -5.32 -4.64 2.18
C MET A 62 -5.16 -6.08 1.70
N PRO A 63 -4.27 -6.34 0.74
CA PRO A 63 -3.99 -7.70 0.33
C PRO A 63 -3.52 -8.51 1.54
N LYS A 64 -3.86 -9.80 1.57
CA LYS A 64 -3.20 -10.71 2.50
C LYS A 64 -1.70 -10.71 2.17
N PRO A 65 -0.81 -10.41 3.12
CA PRO A 65 0.62 -10.42 2.87
C PRO A 65 1.09 -11.81 2.42
N PRO A 66 2.13 -11.90 1.56
CA PRO A 66 2.64 -13.18 1.07
C PRO A 66 3.09 -14.14 2.17
N HIS A 67 3.53 -13.59 3.31
CA HIS A 67 4.02 -14.33 4.46
C HIS A 67 3.54 -13.66 5.75
N PRO A 68 3.25 -14.41 6.84
CA PRO A 68 2.88 -13.82 8.14
C PRO A 68 4.02 -13.04 8.83
N GLY A 69 5.20 -12.93 8.20
CA GLY A 69 6.41 -12.38 8.78
C GLY A 69 7.37 -13.44 9.34
N THR A 70 8.50 -12.98 9.84
CA THR A 70 9.60 -13.76 10.42
C THR A 70 10.11 -13.04 11.67
N GLU A 71 11.18 -13.54 12.29
CA GLU A 71 11.84 -12.85 13.41
C GLU A 71 12.43 -11.49 13.01
N ARG A 72 12.70 -11.27 11.73
CA ARG A 72 13.32 -10.04 11.20
C ARG A 72 12.36 -9.17 10.42
N LEU A 73 11.22 -9.71 9.97
CA LEU A 73 10.31 -9.06 9.04
C LEU A 73 8.87 -9.14 9.55
N LYS A 74 8.24 -8.00 9.82
CA LYS A 74 6.89 -7.93 10.39
C LYS A 74 5.89 -7.30 9.42
N PRO A 75 4.79 -7.97 9.03
CA PRO A 75 3.77 -7.34 8.20
C PRO A 75 3.01 -6.25 8.96
N LEU A 76 2.76 -5.12 8.31
CA LEU A 76 1.90 -4.06 8.80
C LEU A 76 0.47 -4.32 8.32
N ALA A 77 -0.22 -5.23 9.00
CA ALA A 77 -1.52 -5.78 8.58
C ALA A 77 -2.74 -4.87 8.82
N THR A 78 -2.55 -3.61 9.23
CA THR A 78 -3.65 -2.63 9.31
C THR A 78 -3.19 -1.25 8.86
N VAL A 79 -4.14 -0.45 8.35
CA VAL A 79 -3.93 0.98 8.04
C VAL A 79 -3.38 1.75 9.24
N ALA A 80 -3.85 1.43 10.45
CA ALA A 80 -3.34 2.05 11.68
C ALA A 80 -1.85 1.72 11.92
N ALA A 81 -1.45 0.45 11.73
CA ALA A 81 -0.05 0.04 11.85
C ALA A 81 0.84 0.71 10.79
N ILE A 82 0.34 0.83 9.55
CA ILE A 82 1.04 1.55 8.47
C ILE A 82 1.23 3.03 8.85
N ARG A 83 0.18 3.72 9.31
CA ARG A 83 0.26 5.12 9.75
C ARG A 83 1.21 5.31 10.94
N GLU A 84 1.21 4.38 11.88
CA GLU A 84 2.13 4.42 13.02
C GLU A 84 3.59 4.27 12.55
N ALA A 85 3.86 3.29 11.69
CA ALA A 85 5.18 3.10 11.09
C ALA A 85 5.59 4.34 10.28
N ALA A 86 4.71 4.89 9.47
CA ALA A 86 4.96 6.11 8.70
C ALA A 86 5.40 7.28 9.60
N ARG A 87 4.77 7.44 10.77
CA ARG A 87 5.15 8.46 11.77
C ARG A 87 6.53 8.18 12.39
N ARG A 88 6.85 6.92 12.69
CA ARG A 88 8.15 6.52 13.28
C ARG A 88 9.30 6.69 12.28
N TYR A 89 9.09 6.24 11.05
CA TYR A 89 10.06 6.31 9.97
C TYR A 89 10.09 7.68 9.28
N ARG A 90 9.08 8.54 9.46
CA ARG A 90 8.97 9.84 8.79
C ARG A 90 9.25 9.74 7.28
N ASN A 91 8.73 8.68 6.67
CA ASN A 91 8.91 8.38 5.25
C ASN A 91 7.62 8.70 4.47
N CYS A 92 7.66 8.53 3.15
CA CYS A 92 6.54 8.81 2.25
C CYS A 92 5.27 8.00 2.57
N LEU A 93 5.38 6.91 3.35
CA LEU A 93 4.28 6.04 3.73
C LEU A 93 3.07 6.80 4.30
N ALA A 94 3.26 7.95 4.94
CA ALA A 94 2.16 8.73 5.52
C ALA A 94 1.21 9.31 4.44
N GLY A 95 1.77 9.73 3.29
CA GLY A 95 1.00 10.21 2.14
C GLY A 95 0.67 9.11 1.13
N TYR A 96 1.36 7.98 1.23
CA TYR A 96 1.31 6.87 0.26
C TYR A 96 0.42 5.69 0.73
N VAL A 97 -0.25 5.79 1.89
CA VAL A 97 -1.11 4.70 2.39
C VAL A 97 -2.21 4.35 1.39
N ASP A 98 -2.87 5.35 0.81
CA ASP A 98 -3.98 5.11 -0.11
C ASP A 98 -3.48 4.53 -1.44
N ASP A 99 -2.34 5.01 -1.97
CA ASP A 99 -1.67 4.44 -3.16
C ASP A 99 -1.25 2.97 -2.94
N ALA A 100 -0.64 2.66 -1.80
CA ALA A 100 -0.27 1.29 -1.43
C ALA A 100 -1.50 0.36 -1.35
N LEU A 101 -2.67 0.87 -0.96
CA LEU A 101 -3.90 0.09 -0.96
C LEU A 101 -4.42 -0.16 -2.37
N ASP A 102 -4.40 0.88 -3.21
CA ASP A 102 -4.84 0.81 -4.61
C ASP A 102 -3.95 -0.11 -5.45
N GLU A 103 -2.63 -0.08 -5.21
CA GLU A 103 -1.65 -0.99 -5.81
C GLU A 103 -1.69 -2.41 -5.24
N ARG A 104 -2.51 -2.63 -4.20
CA ARG A 104 -2.59 -3.89 -3.45
C ARG A 104 -1.22 -4.32 -2.95
N SER A 105 -0.49 -3.38 -2.38
CA SER A 105 0.82 -3.59 -1.78
C SER A 105 0.72 -4.21 -0.39
N ALA A 106 1.68 -5.07 -0.06
CA ALA A 106 1.90 -5.56 1.29
C ALA A 106 3.10 -4.83 1.90
N ILE A 107 2.86 -4.13 3.02
CA ILE A 107 3.89 -3.36 3.71
C ILE A 107 4.45 -4.17 4.87
N TYR A 108 5.78 -4.21 4.97
CA TYR A 108 6.52 -4.86 6.05
C TYR A 108 7.47 -3.88 6.73
N GLU A 109 7.79 -4.20 7.98
CA GLU A 109 8.84 -3.58 8.76
C GLU A 109 10.00 -4.56 8.92
N TRP A 110 11.18 -4.18 8.47
CA TRP A 110 12.44 -4.81 8.83
C TRP A 110 12.81 -4.37 10.25
N LEU A 111 12.90 -5.32 11.15
CA LEU A 111 13.10 -5.09 12.59
C LEU A 111 14.56 -4.85 12.99
N PRO A 112 15.57 -5.54 12.41
CA PRO A 112 16.97 -5.28 12.73
C PRO A 112 17.36 -3.84 12.41
N ALA A 113 18.14 -3.21 13.31
CA ALA A 113 18.63 -1.85 13.12
C ALA A 113 19.43 -1.72 11.80
N PRO A 114 19.29 -0.62 11.06
CA PRO A 114 18.56 0.62 11.41
C PRO A 114 17.03 0.54 11.30
N GLY A 115 16.50 -0.60 10.87
CA GLY A 115 15.09 -0.80 10.57
C GLY A 115 14.70 -0.17 9.23
N ALA A 116 13.77 -0.79 8.51
CA ALA A 116 13.32 -0.29 7.22
C ALA A 116 11.83 -0.56 7.00
N VAL A 117 11.19 0.26 6.19
CA VAL A 117 9.89 -0.08 5.61
C VAL A 117 10.13 -0.71 4.25
N ILE A 118 9.52 -1.87 4.03
CA ILE A 118 9.62 -2.64 2.80
C ILE A 118 8.22 -2.73 2.19
N GLU A 119 8.14 -2.45 0.91
CA GLU A 119 6.93 -2.60 0.11
C GLU A 119 7.07 -3.75 -0.87
N LEU A 120 6.06 -4.61 -0.86
CA LEU A 120 5.91 -5.69 -1.83
C LEU A 120 4.67 -5.44 -2.67
N THR A 121 4.79 -5.59 -3.99
CA THR A 121 3.67 -5.47 -4.92
C THR A 121 3.38 -6.79 -5.63
N PRO A 122 2.12 -7.03 -6.04
CA PRO A 122 1.78 -8.17 -6.87
C PRO A 122 2.41 -8.01 -8.27
N ASP A 123 2.95 -9.10 -8.80
CA ASP A 123 3.47 -9.21 -10.15
C ASP A 123 2.83 -10.41 -10.86
N ALA A 124 2.38 -10.22 -12.09
CA ALA A 124 1.64 -11.22 -12.85
C ALA A 124 2.45 -12.50 -13.16
N PHE A 125 3.78 -12.42 -13.15
CA PHE A 125 4.68 -13.52 -13.46
C PHE A 125 5.36 -14.10 -12.22
N PHE A 126 5.68 -13.25 -11.25
CA PHE A 126 6.46 -13.63 -10.07
C PHE A 126 5.63 -13.77 -8.79
N GLY A 127 4.33 -13.47 -8.83
CA GLY A 127 3.47 -13.48 -7.65
C GLY A 127 3.68 -12.23 -6.81
N TRP A 128 4.60 -12.26 -5.86
CA TRP A 128 4.96 -11.10 -5.05
C TRP A 128 6.40 -10.68 -5.33
N ARG A 129 6.65 -9.39 -5.50
CA ARG A 129 7.99 -8.85 -5.69
C ARG A 129 8.30 -7.73 -4.73
N LEU A 130 9.59 -7.50 -4.49
CA LEU A 130 10.06 -6.25 -3.91
C LEU A 130 9.75 -5.09 -4.87
N ASP A 131 9.18 -4.02 -4.32
CA ASP A 131 9.02 -2.75 -5.03
C ASP A 131 9.98 -1.69 -4.49
N GLN A 132 10.02 -1.51 -3.18
CA GLN A 132 10.98 -0.61 -2.55
C GLN A 132 11.29 -0.98 -1.11
N ALA A 133 12.45 -0.53 -0.63
CA ALA A 133 12.79 -0.52 0.78
C ALA A 133 13.43 0.82 1.15
N ARG A 134 12.97 1.44 2.23
CA ARG A 134 13.41 2.77 2.68
C ARG A 134 13.67 2.79 4.18
N LEU A 135 14.75 3.45 4.57
CA LEU A 135 15.04 3.75 5.96
C LEU A 135 14.23 4.97 6.43
N GLN A 136 14.52 5.41 7.65
CA GLN A 136 13.95 6.64 8.20
C GLN A 136 14.28 7.86 7.32
N ASN A 137 13.29 8.73 7.11
CA ASN A 137 13.33 9.90 6.23
C ASN A 137 13.61 9.55 4.74
N ASN A 138 13.06 8.43 4.26
CA ASN A 138 13.25 7.92 2.89
C ASN A 138 14.70 7.60 2.50
N LYS A 139 15.63 7.54 3.47
CA LYS A 139 17.04 7.28 3.16
C LYS A 139 17.25 5.91 2.52
N ALA A 140 18.27 5.85 1.67
CA ALA A 140 18.73 4.62 1.05
C ALA A 140 19.17 3.57 2.09
N VAL A 141 19.02 2.31 1.74
CA VAL A 141 19.46 1.17 2.55
C VAL A 141 20.91 0.80 2.19
N ASP A 142 21.77 0.69 3.21
CA ASP A 142 23.16 0.27 3.03
C ASP A 142 23.26 -1.17 2.50
N GLU A 143 24.42 -1.51 1.93
CA GLU A 143 24.66 -2.80 1.27
C GLU A 143 24.46 -4.01 2.20
N ALA A 144 24.95 -3.94 3.44
CA ALA A 144 24.83 -5.05 4.38
C ALA A 144 23.37 -5.31 4.78
N THR A 145 22.62 -4.23 5.06
CA THR A 145 21.19 -4.32 5.35
C THR A 145 20.41 -4.80 4.12
N ARG A 146 20.76 -4.31 2.93
CA ARG A 146 20.18 -4.75 1.65
C ARG A 146 20.33 -6.25 1.47
N ASP A 147 21.54 -6.78 1.57
CA ASP A 147 21.80 -8.21 1.38
C ASP A 147 21.00 -9.06 2.37
N ALA A 148 20.90 -8.62 3.63
CA ALA A 148 20.09 -9.29 4.64
C ALA A 148 18.59 -9.28 4.29
N VAL A 149 18.06 -8.16 3.82
CA VAL A 149 16.66 -8.05 3.36
C VAL A 149 16.42 -8.91 2.13
N VAL A 150 17.31 -8.88 1.14
CA VAL A 150 17.20 -9.69 -0.08
C VAL A 150 17.19 -11.19 0.25
N ALA A 151 18.09 -11.63 1.12
CA ALA A 151 18.14 -13.03 1.57
C ALA A 151 16.84 -13.43 2.28
N GLU A 152 16.32 -12.58 3.16
CA GLU A 152 15.06 -12.82 3.88
C GLU A 152 13.87 -12.96 2.92
N LEU A 153 13.71 -11.98 2.01
CA LEU A 153 12.60 -11.94 1.06
C LEU A 153 12.61 -13.16 0.13
N ARG A 154 13.79 -13.53 -0.39
CA ARG A 154 13.93 -14.75 -1.21
C ARG A 154 13.61 -16.00 -0.41
N GLY A 155 14.00 -16.05 0.87
CA GLY A 155 13.70 -17.17 1.78
C GLY A 155 12.20 -17.39 2.00
N ILE A 156 11.38 -16.34 1.94
CA ILE A 156 9.92 -16.42 2.05
C ILE A 156 9.21 -16.48 0.69
N GLY A 157 9.95 -16.68 -0.42
CA GLY A 157 9.39 -16.85 -1.76
C GLY A 157 9.00 -15.56 -2.47
N VAL A 158 9.45 -14.40 -1.99
CA VAL A 158 9.26 -13.11 -2.67
C VAL A 158 10.34 -12.94 -3.73
N HIS A 159 9.94 -12.50 -4.92
CA HIS A 159 10.87 -12.21 -6.00
C HIS A 159 11.66 -10.94 -5.72
N VAL A 160 12.98 -11.06 -5.76
CA VAL A 160 13.92 -9.94 -5.67
C VAL A 160 14.86 -10.01 -6.87
N GLY A 161 14.55 -9.18 -7.86
CA GLY A 161 15.21 -9.11 -9.15
C GLY A 161 14.41 -8.21 -10.08
N ARG A 162 14.71 -8.24 -11.38
CA ARG A 162 13.98 -7.41 -12.34
C ARG A 162 12.48 -7.71 -12.35
N SER A 163 11.65 -6.67 -12.38
CA SER A 163 10.23 -6.80 -12.67
C SER A 163 9.98 -7.19 -14.13
N ALA A 164 8.80 -7.74 -14.43
CA ALA A 164 8.42 -8.04 -15.82
C ALA A 164 8.47 -6.80 -16.72
N TRP A 165 8.16 -5.63 -16.17
CA TRP A 165 8.29 -4.35 -16.87
C TRP A 165 9.75 -3.99 -17.17
N GLN A 166 10.67 -4.14 -16.22
CA GLN A 166 12.09 -3.88 -16.43
C GLN A 166 12.67 -4.84 -17.49
N ILE A 167 12.27 -6.12 -17.47
CA ILE A 167 12.66 -7.09 -18.51
C ILE A 167 12.14 -6.65 -19.88
N ARG A 168 10.85 -6.33 -20.00
CA ARG A 168 10.25 -5.87 -21.26
C ARG A 168 10.92 -4.59 -21.77
N ARG A 169 11.21 -3.64 -20.88
CA ARG A 169 11.94 -2.40 -21.21
C ARG A 169 13.35 -2.70 -21.71
N ALA A 170 14.07 -3.62 -21.07
CA ALA A 170 15.41 -4.04 -21.51
C ALA A 170 15.36 -4.70 -22.89
N LEU A 171 14.39 -5.61 -23.14
CA LEU A 171 14.19 -6.25 -24.44
C LEU A 171 13.90 -5.23 -25.55
N ASN A 172 13.03 -4.24 -25.30
CA ASN A 172 12.74 -3.18 -26.27
C ASN A 172 13.97 -2.33 -26.61
N ARG A 173 14.93 -2.21 -25.69
CA ARG A 173 16.19 -1.46 -25.90
C ARG A 173 17.31 -2.32 -26.48
N ALA A 174 17.21 -3.64 -26.39
CA ALA A 174 18.26 -4.57 -26.79
C ALA A 174 18.60 -4.50 -28.29
N SER A 175 17.66 -4.03 -29.11
CA SER A 175 17.85 -3.82 -30.56
C SER A 175 18.56 -2.50 -30.91
N THR A 176 18.78 -1.60 -29.95
CA THR A 176 19.40 -0.30 -30.21
C THR A 176 20.94 -0.39 -30.30
N PRO A 177 21.60 0.33 -31.23
CA PRO A 177 23.05 0.44 -31.25
C PRO A 177 23.57 0.98 -29.90
N GLY A 178 24.58 0.32 -29.33
CA GLY A 178 25.17 0.73 -28.06
C GLY A 178 24.46 0.23 -26.81
N PHE A 179 23.49 -0.68 -26.92
CA PHE A 179 22.87 -1.32 -25.76
C PHE A 179 23.93 -1.97 -24.84
N ARG A 180 23.85 -1.63 -23.55
CA ARG A 180 24.58 -2.28 -22.48
C ARG A 180 23.58 -2.82 -21.48
N MET A 181 23.70 -4.11 -21.18
CA MET A 181 22.88 -4.74 -20.17
C MET A 181 23.38 -4.31 -18.79
N GLU A 182 22.50 -3.70 -18.03
CA GLU A 182 22.70 -3.45 -16.60
C GLU A 182 22.89 -4.77 -15.85
N THR A 183 23.67 -4.80 -14.78
CA THR A 183 23.79 -6.01 -13.95
C THR A 183 22.51 -6.26 -13.17
N LEU A 184 22.20 -7.51 -12.81
CA LEU A 184 21.05 -7.78 -11.95
C LEU A 184 21.20 -7.09 -10.59
N GLU A 185 22.43 -7.02 -10.09
CA GLU A 185 22.77 -6.36 -8.84
C GLU A 185 22.42 -4.87 -8.85
N ALA A 186 22.78 -4.15 -9.93
CA ALA A 186 22.41 -2.74 -10.09
C ALA A 186 20.88 -2.57 -10.14
N ALA A 187 20.19 -3.41 -10.92
CA ALA A 187 18.72 -3.38 -10.99
C ALA A 187 18.04 -3.68 -9.63
N VAL A 188 18.66 -4.48 -8.78
CA VAL A 188 18.18 -4.75 -7.41
C VAL A 188 18.51 -3.57 -6.49
N ALA A 189 19.67 -2.94 -6.64
CA ALA A 189 20.10 -1.80 -5.85
C ALA A 189 19.14 -0.61 -5.96
N ASP A 190 18.56 -0.38 -7.14
CA ASP A 190 17.56 0.67 -7.38
C ASP A 190 16.34 0.57 -6.45
N TYR A 191 15.97 -0.63 -5.99
CA TYR A 191 14.86 -0.77 -5.03
C TYR A 191 15.19 -0.20 -3.64
N PHE A 192 16.45 0.16 -3.38
CA PHE A 192 16.95 0.57 -2.07
C PHE A 192 17.50 2.00 -2.06
N THR A 193 17.39 2.76 -3.15
CA THR A 193 17.87 4.14 -3.26
C THR A 193 16.84 5.16 -2.79
N ASP A 194 17.26 6.34 -2.38
CA ASP A 194 16.38 7.47 -2.07
C ASP A 194 16.12 8.30 -3.33
N ASP A 195 15.06 7.94 -4.09
CA ASP A 195 14.58 8.75 -5.23
C ASP A 195 14.21 10.18 -4.81
#